data_AF-A0A101GFC3-F1
#
_entry.id   AF-A0A101GFC3-F1
#
_cell.length_a   1.000
_cell.length_b   1.000
_cell.length_c   1.000
_cell.angle_alpha   90.00
_cell.angle_beta   90.00
_cell.angle_gamma   90.00
#
_symmetry.space_group_name_H-M   'P 1'
#
loop_
_entity.id
_entity.type
_entity.pdbx_description
1 polymer ?
#
loop_
_entity_poly.entity_id
_entity_poly.type
_entity_poly.pdbx_seq_one_letter_code
_entity_poly.pdbx_strand_id
1 'polypeptide(L)'
;MFRDEIWMAGKMSAGALAARFEAVAENLANVNPPGYERKEVHFEEALKAAIDERSSAGRLRLAVTDEKHISPGKADLDGNPESVIREVAGGDPYRLDGNTVDPEIEMAKLAETRMAYTAQMRLLAKRVGLLKTSMGGK
;
A
#
# COMPACT_ATOMS: atom_id res chain seq x y z
N MET A 1 -5.69 -25.58 5.77
CA MET A 1 -6.10 -24.30 6.39
C MET A 1 -5.04 -23.18 6.32
N PHE A 2 -3.79 -23.43 5.90
CA PHE A 2 -2.66 -22.47 5.98
C PHE A 2 -2.41 -21.55 4.75
N ARG A 3 -3.36 -21.31 3.82
CA ARG A 3 -2.98 -20.91 2.43
C ARG A 3 -3.49 -19.59 1.86
N ASP A 4 -4.30 -18.79 2.55
CA ASP A 4 -4.89 -17.57 1.94
C ASP A 4 -4.22 -16.26 2.40
N GLU A 5 -3.77 -16.19 3.66
CA GLU A 5 -3.29 -14.93 4.25
C GLU A 5 -1.99 -14.42 3.61
N ILE A 6 -1.01 -15.30 3.39
CA ILE A 6 0.26 -14.93 2.74
C ILE A 6 0.02 -14.50 1.28
N TRP A 7 -0.99 -15.08 0.62
CA TRP A 7 -1.33 -14.75 -0.75
C TRP A 7 -2.04 -13.40 -0.84
N MET A 8 -2.99 -13.14 0.05
CA MET A 8 -3.67 -11.85 0.18
C MET A 8 -2.70 -10.75 0.58
N ALA A 9 -1.86 -10.96 1.60
CA ALA A 9 -0.83 -10.01 2.01
C ALA A 9 0.18 -9.73 0.88
N GLY A 10 0.58 -10.77 0.12
CA GLY A 10 1.49 -10.62 -1.00
C GLY A 10 0.90 -9.85 -2.20
N LYS A 11 -0.40 -10.02 -2.47
CA LYS A 11 -1.13 -9.22 -3.47
C LYS A 11 -1.30 -7.78 -3.02
N MET A 12 -1.68 -7.59 -1.76
CA MET A 12 -1.91 -6.28 -1.17
C MET A 12 -0.61 -5.46 -1.15
N SER A 13 0.51 -6.07 -0.75
CA SER A 13 1.82 -5.39 -0.78
C SER A 13 2.29 -5.07 -2.21
N ALA A 14 2.03 -5.95 -3.18
CA ALA A 14 2.31 -5.67 -4.58
C ALA A 14 1.50 -4.48 -5.11
N GLY A 15 0.21 -4.42 -4.78
CA GLY A 15 -0.66 -3.30 -5.12
C GLY A 15 -0.22 -1.99 -4.46
N ALA A 16 0.18 -2.03 -3.20
CA ALA A 16 0.69 -0.86 -2.49
C ALA A 16 1.98 -0.30 -3.08
N LEU A 17 2.92 -1.18 -3.46
CA LEU A 17 4.14 -0.76 -4.14
C LEU A 17 3.85 -0.15 -5.52
N ALA A 18 2.83 -0.64 -6.23
CA ALA A 18 2.37 -0.02 -7.46
C ALA A 18 1.77 1.38 -7.22
N ALA A 19 0.93 1.53 -6.20
CA ALA A 19 0.36 2.83 -5.82
C ALA A 19 1.45 3.83 -5.38
N ARG A 20 2.47 3.38 -4.64
CA ARG A 20 3.62 4.21 -4.26
C ARG A 20 4.41 4.66 -5.48
N PHE A 21 4.64 3.76 -6.45
CA PHE A 21 5.32 4.12 -7.69
C PHE A 21 4.57 5.21 -8.46
N GLU A 22 3.24 5.09 -8.56
CA GLU A 22 2.40 6.08 -9.22
C GLU A 22 2.41 7.43 -8.50
N ALA A 23 2.31 7.44 -7.17
CA ALA A 23 2.36 8.68 -6.37
C ALA A 23 3.71 9.41 -6.54
N VAL A 24 4.83 8.69 -6.50
CA VAL A 24 6.17 9.28 -6.70
C VAL A 24 6.34 9.79 -8.13
N ALA A 25 5.81 9.07 -9.13
CA ALA A 25 5.83 9.53 -10.52
C ALA A 25 5.02 10.83 -10.71
N GLU A 26 3.87 10.93 -10.04
CA GLU A 26 3.03 12.13 -10.04
C GLU A 26 3.74 13.31 -9.36
N ASN A 27 4.42 13.07 -8.22
CA ASN A 27 5.21 14.10 -7.55
C ASN A 27 6.34 14.63 -8.45
N LEU A 28 7.08 13.73 -9.10
CA LEU A 28 8.19 14.11 -9.98
C LEU A 28 7.70 14.90 -11.22
N ALA A 29 6.53 14.54 -11.76
CA ALA A 29 5.90 15.30 -12.85
C ALA A 29 5.52 16.73 -12.43
N ASN A 30 5.18 16.93 -11.16
CA ASN A 30 4.75 18.20 -10.58
C ASN A 30 5.83 18.86 -9.69
N VAL A 31 7.11 18.65 -9.98
CA VAL A 31 8.22 19.31 -9.26
C VAL A 31 8.34 20.81 -9.55
N ASN A 32 7.85 21.28 -10.70
CA ASN A 32 8.00 22.67 -11.14
C ASN A 32 6.78 23.58 -10.87
N PRO A 33 5.52 23.10 -10.93
CA PRO A 33 4.36 23.91 -10.59
C PRO A 33 4.46 24.48 -9.16
N PRO A 34 4.20 25.79 -8.98
CA PRO A 34 4.17 26.39 -7.64
C PRO A 34 2.96 25.86 -6.85
N GLY A 35 3.11 25.74 -5.53
CA GLY A 35 2.03 25.32 -4.63
C GLY A 35 1.60 23.85 -4.75
N TYR A 36 2.42 22.98 -5.35
CA TYR A 36 2.13 21.54 -5.38
C TYR A 36 2.44 20.88 -4.04
N GLU A 37 1.49 20.08 -3.55
CA GLU A 37 1.63 19.30 -2.32
C GLU A 37 1.91 17.84 -2.67
N ARG A 38 3.02 17.31 -2.12
CA ARG A 38 3.48 15.95 -2.42
C ARG A 38 2.50 14.91 -1.89
N LYS A 39 2.28 13.85 -2.66
CA LYS A 39 1.45 12.71 -2.26
C LYS A 39 2.30 11.58 -1.72
N GLU A 40 1.88 10.94 -0.64
CA GLU A 40 2.58 9.82 -0.03
C GLU A 40 1.65 8.65 0.30
N VAL A 41 2.20 7.43 0.24
CA VAL A 41 1.47 6.18 0.45
C VAL A 41 1.98 5.48 1.72
N HIS A 42 1.18 5.47 2.79
CA HIS A 42 1.52 4.88 4.12
C HIS A 42 0.96 3.47 4.32
N PHE A 43 1.22 2.59 3.36
CA PHE A 43 0.60 1.25 3.33
C PHE A 43 0.93 0.39 4.55
N GLU A 44 2.15 0.50 5.05
CA GLU A 44 2.68 -0.34 6.13
C GLU A 44 1.90 -0.15 7.42
N GLU A 45 1.47 1.07 7.71
CA GLU A 45 0.67 1.41 8.89
C GLU A 45 -0.71 0.78 8.82
N ALA A 46 -1.37 0.88 7.67
CA ALA A 46 -2.68 0.29 7.51
C ALA A 46 -2.64 -1.24 7.41
N LEU A 47 -1.61 -1.81 6.80
CA LEU A 47 -1.39 -3.25 6.83
C LEU A 47 -1.17 -3.74 8.26
N LYS A 48 -0.38 -3.02 9.06
CA LYS A 48 -0.16 -3.35 10.47
C LYS A 48 -1.46 -3.25 11.27
N ALA A 49 -2.22 -2.17 11.10
CA ALA A 49 -3.52 -2.01 11.74
C ALA A 49 -4.49 -3.14 11.36
N ALA A 50 -4.51 -3.55 10.09
CA ALA A 50 -5.32 -4.66 9.60
C ALA A 50 -4.91 -6.02 10.21
N ILE A 51 -3.60 -6.28 10.32
CA ILE A 51 -3.09 -7.50 10.94
C ILE A 51 -3.41 -7.52 12.44
N ASP A 52 -3.26 -6.38 13.13
CA ASP A 52 -3.54 -6.24 14.57
C ASP A 52 -5.04 -6.36 14.88
N GLU A 53 -5.91 -5.77 14.05
CA GLU A 53 -7.37 -5.92 14.14
C GLU A 53 -7.81 -7.38 13.95
N ARG A 54 -7.14 -8.13 13.06
CA ARG A 54 -7.45 -9.54 12.78
C ARG A 54 -6.84 -10.49 13.80
N SER A 55 -5.68 -10.16 14.37
CA SER A 55 -5.01 -10.89 15.46
C SER A 55 -5.67 -10.67 16.82
N SER A 56 -6.52 -9.64 16.93
CA SER A 56 -7.41 -9.41 18.06
C SER A 56 -8.56 -10.43 18.09
N ALA A 57 -8.22 -11.72 18.21
CA ALA A 57 -9.15 -12.86 18.30
C ALA A 57 -10.08 -12.85 19.55
N GLY A 58 -10.12 -11.75 20.29
CA GLY A 58 -10.97 -11.55 21.48
C GLY A 58 -11.74 -10.23 21.52
N ARG A 59 -11.68 -9.38 20.49
CA ARG A 59 -12.51 -8.16 20.42
C ARG A 59 -13.82 -8.46 19.70
N LEU A 60 -14.96 -8.31 20.40
CA LEU A 60 -16.28 -8.41 19.77
C LEU A 60 -16.37 -7.42 18.60
N ARG A 61 -16.59 -7.94 17.39
CA ARG A 61 -16.88 -7.12 16.22
C ARG A 61 -18.32 -6.61 16.32
N LEU A 62 -18.51 -5.32 16.09
CA LEU A 62 -19.84 -4.73 15.97
C LEU A 62 -20.49 -5.26 14.69
N ALA A 63 -21.64 -5.94 14.83
CA ALA A 63 -22.44 -6.34 13.69
C ALA A 63 -23.37 -5.19 13.30
N VAL A 64 -23.32 -4.77 12.04
CA VAL A 64 -24.26 -3.82 11.47
C VAL A 64 -25.53 -4.58 11.12
N THR A 65 -26.57 -4.41 11.93
CA THR A 65 -27.86 -5.10 11.73
C THR A 65 -28.84 -4.33 10.84
N ASP A 66 -28.56 -3.05 10.56
CA ASP A 66 -29.40 -2.17 9.74
C ASP A 66 -28.50 -1.26 8.89
N GLU A 67 -28.88 -0.99 7.65
CA GLU A 67 -28.12 -0.18 6.69
C GLU A 67 -27.91 1.27 7.15
N LYS A 68 -28.74 1.76 8.09
CA LYS A 68 -28.61 3.11 8.66
C LYS A 68 -27.70 3.16 9.90
N HIS A 69 -27.21 2.03 10.39
CA HIS A 69 -26.30 2.02 11.53
C HIS A 69 -24.90 2.48 11.13
N ILE A 70 -24.22 3.11 12.09
CA ILE A 70 -22.81 3.47 11.94
C ILE A 70 -22.03 2.17 11.76
N SER A 71 -21.50 1.98 10.57
CA SER A 71 -20.63 0.84 10.31
C SER A 71 -19.35 1.01 11.12
N PRO A 72 -18.90 -0.01 11.88
CA PRO A 72 -17.54 0.00 12.39
C PRO A 72 -16.66 0.18 11.15
N GLY A 73 -15.85 1.25 11.13
CA GLY A 73 -15.10 1.64 9.95
C GLY A 73 -14.47 0.41 9.32
N LYS A 74 -14.94 0.06 8.12
CA LYS A 74 -14.29 -1.00 7.36
C LYS A 74 -12.88 -0.47 7.12
N ALA A 75 -11.87 -1.07 7.75
CA ALA A 75 -10.59 -1.16 7.07
C ALA A 75 -10.95 -1.86 5.76
N ASP A 76 -11.00 -1.08 4.67
CA ASP A 76 -11.48 -1.52 3.36
C ASP A 76 -10.43 -2.46 2.78
N LEU A 77 -10.41 -3.68 3.32
CA LEU A 77 -9.44 -4.73 3.02
C LEU A 77 -10.02 -5.70 2.00
N ASP A 78 -10.92 -5.22 1.14
CA ASP A 78 -11.42 -5.95 -0.03
C ASP A 78 -10.32 -6.19 -1.10
N GLY A 79 -9.05 -5.99 -0.71
CA GLY A 79 -7.88 -6.17 -1.56
C GLY A 79 -7.65 -4.99 -2.51
N ASN A 80 -8.36 -3.87 -2.34
CA ASN A 80 -8.11 -2.66 -3.11
C ASN A 80 -7.01 -1.82 -2.46
N PRO A 81 -5.77 -1.81 -3.02
CA PRO A 81 -4.68 -0.99 -2.52
C PRO A 81 -4.95 0.52 -2.66
N GLU A 82 -5.95 0.95 -3.45
CA GLU A 82 -6.31 2.37 -3.59
C GLU A 82 -7.04 2.95 -2.38
N SER A 83 -7.77 2.13 -1.62
CA SER A 83 -8.58 2.61 -0.48
C SER A 83 -7.74 3.08 0.70
N VAL A 84 -6.43 2.76 0.67
CA VAL A 84 -5.54 2.94 1.79
C VAL A 84 -4.35 3.79 1.30
N ILE A 85 -4.48 5.07 1.63
CA ILE A 85 -3.40 6.05 1.74
C ILE A 85 -2.82 6.60 0.43
N ARG A 86 -3.45 7.63 -0.11
CA ARG A 86 -2.67 8.80 -0.57
C ARG A 86 -2.97 9.94 0.39
N GLU A 87 -2.02 10.24 1.25
CA GLU A 87 -2.07 11.47 2.03
C GLU A 87 -1.33 12.57 1.28
N VAL A 88 -1.90 13.76 1.34
CA VAL A 88 -1.20 14.97 0.93
C VAL A 88 -0.29 15.32 2.10
N ALA A 89 1.00 15.03 1.95
CA ALA A 89 1.95 15.21 3.02
C ALA A 89 2.28 16.69 3.15
N GLY A 90 1.61 17.37 4.09
CA GLY A 90 1.96 18.71 4.49
C GLY A 90 3.40 18.74 5.01
N GLY A 91 4.23 19.60 4.43
CA GLY A 91 5.60 19.82 4.85
C GLY A 91 5.95 21.30 4.69
N ASP A 92 6.92 21.77 5.48
CA ASP A 92 7.43 23.13 5.31
C ASP A 92 7.90 23.30 3.86
N PRO A 93 7.43 24.32 3.13
CA PRO A 93 7.78 24.48 1.74
C PRO A 93 9.30 24.66 1.63
N TYR A 94 9.97 23.66 1.05
CA TYR A 94 11.42 23.68 0.81
C TYR A 94 11.83 24.82 -0.14
N ARG A 95 10.84 25.39 -0.84
CA ARG A 95 11.00 26.45 -1.81
C ARG A 95 10.07 27.61 -1.48
N LEU A 96 10.50 28.81 -1.82
CA LEU A 96 9.73 30.06 -1.66
C LEU A 96 8.40 30.05 -2.44
N ASP A 97 8.23 29.12 -3.40
CA ASP A 97 7.05 28.97 -4.25
C ASP A 97 5.96 28.05 -3.67
N GLY A 98 6.12 27.57 -2.43
CA GLY A 98 5.13 26.73 -1.77
C GLY A 98 5.11 25.28 -2.25
N ASN A 99 6.04 24.85 -3.12
CA ASN A 99 6.15 23.45 -3.50
C ASN A 99 6.87 22.64 -2.40
N THR A 100 6.30 21.49 -2.07
CA THR A 100 6.81 20.56 -1.04
C THR A 100 7.59 19.37 -1.61
N VAL A 101 7.66 19.26 -2.94
CA VAL A 101 8.36 18.17 -3.64
C VAL A 101 9.86 18.46 -3.75
N ASP A 102 10.66 17.49 -3.32
CA ASP A 102 12.10 17.45 -3.57
C ASP A 102 12.42 16.36 -4.62
N PRO A 103 12.92 16.73 -5.81
CA PRO A 103 13.21 15.77 -6.87
C PRO A 103 14.24 14.73 -6.49
N GLU A 104 15.22 15.06 -5.66
CA GLU A 104 16.31 14.16 -5.28
C GLU A 104 15.78 13.07 -4.35
N ILE A 105 14.94 13.45 -3.40
CA ILE A 105 14.24 12.52 -2.50
C ILE A 105 13.24 11.66 -3.27
N GLU A 106 12.43 12.25 -4.16
CA GLU A 106 11.45 11.49 -4.94
C GLU A 106 12.13 10.50 -5.90
N MET A 107 13.26 10.85 -6.51
CA MET A 107 14.05 9.90 -7.32
C MET A 107 14.60 8.74 -6.49
N ALA A 108 15.08 9.01 -5.27
CA ALA A 108 15.52 7.95 -4.35
C ALA A 108 14.36 7.01 -3.98
N LYS A 109 13.19 7.57 -3.62
CA LYS A 109 11.97 6.80 -3.34
C LYS A 109 11.49 5.97 -4.53
N LEU A 110 11.62 6.50 -5.76
CA LEU A 110 11.27 5.78 -6.98
C LEU A 110 12.18 4.55 -7.18
N ALA A 111 13.49 4.73 -6.99
CA ALA A 111 14.46 3.64 -7.11
C ALA A 111 14.20 2.54 -6.06
N GLU A 112 13.98 2.95 -4.80
CA GLU A 112 13.63 2.04 -3.70
C GLU A 112 12.35 1.24 -4.01
N THR A 113 11.28 1.93 -4.41
CA THR A 113 9.99 1.30 -4.70
C THR A 113 10.11 0.31 -5.86
N ARG A 114 10.87 0.66 -6.89
CA ARG A 114 11.15 -0.24 -8.02
C ARG A 114 11.91 -1.49 -7.56
N MET A 115 12.92 -1.35 -6.72
CA MET A 115 13.65 -2.49 -6.16
C MET A 115 12.73 -3.39 -5.33
N ALA A 116 11.94 -2.82 -4.42
CA ALA A 116 10.99 -3.55 -3.58
C ALA A 116 9.96 -4.31 -4.43
N TYR A 117 9.38 -3.67 -5.44
CA TYR A 117 8.40 -4.30 -6.34
C TYR A 117 9.00 -5.48 -7.09
N THR A 118 10.21 -5.32 -7.67
CA THR A 118 10.87 -6.42 -8.38
C THR A 118 11.21 -7.60 -7.47
N ALA A 119 11.63 -7.33 -6.22
CA ALA A 119 11.87 -8.37 -5.22
C ALA A 119 10.58 -9.12 -4.86
N GLN A 120 9.48 -8.40 -4.64
CA GLN A 120 8.17 -8.97 -4.32
C GLN A 120 7.64 -9.86 -5.45
N MET A 121 7.76 -9.41 -6.71
CA MET A 121 7.37 -10.20 -7.88
C MET A 121 8.17 -11.49 -8.01
N ARG A 122 9.49 -11.44 -7.73
CA ARG A 122 10.34 -12.65 -7.71
C ARG A 122 9.89 -13.65 -6.64
N LEU A 123 9.53 -13.17 -5.45
CA LEU A 123 9.03 -14.01 -4.37
C LEU A 123 7.69 -14.66 -4.75
N LEU A 124 6.75 -13.90 -5.31
CA LEU A 124 5.46 -14.42 -5.79
C LEU A 124 5.65 -15.46 -6.88
N ALA A 125 6.50 -15.18 -7.88
CA ALA A 125 6.81 -16.12 -8.96
C ALA A 125 7.41 -17.43 -8.42
N LYS A 126 8.36 -17.34 -7.47
CA LYS A 126 8.94 -18.52 -6.80
C LYS A 126 7.89 -19.35 -6.08
N ARG A 127 6.95 -18.70 -5.38
CA ARG A 127 5.85 -19.38 -4.68
C ARG A 127 4.90 -20.10 -5.64
N VAL A 128 4.50 -19.45 -6.74
CA VAL A 128 3.67 -20.10 -7.77
C VAL A 128 4.40 -21.30 -8.38
N GLY A 129 5.72 -21.18 -8.60
CA GLY A 129 6.57 -22.28 -9.03
C GLY A 129 6.51 -23.48 -8.09
N LEU A 130 6.69 -23.25 -6.77
CA LEU A 130 6.60 -24.30 -5.75
C LEU A 130 5.20 -24.94 -5.67
N LEU A 131 4.14 -24.15 -5.82
CA LEU A 131 2.79 -24.69 -5.85
C LEU A 131 2.59 -25.58 -7.08
N LYS A 132 3.04 -25.13 -8.26
CA LYS A 132 2.95 -25.91 -9.50
C LYS A 132 3.71 -27.23 -9.41
N THR A 133 4.93 -27.24 -8.87
CA THR A 133 5.70 -28.48 -8.69
C THR A 133 5.03 -29.42 -7.68
N SER A 134 4.43 -28.90 -6.60
CA SER A 134 3.74 -29.73 -5.60
C SER A 134 2.38 -30.30 -6.07
N MET A 135 1.67 -29.62 -6.97
CA MET A 135 0.34 -30.04 -7.44
C MET A 135 0.40 -30.90 -8.71
N GLY A 136 1.44 -30.75 -9.52
CA GLY A 136 1.59 -31.44 -10.80
C GLY A 136 2.68 -32.50 -10.81
N GLY A 137 3.15 -32.97 -9.65
CA GLY A 137 4.30 -33.86 -9.51
C GLY A 137 4.24 -35.11 -10.41
N LYS A 138 4.93 -35.03 -11.55
CA LYS A 138 5.81 -36.05 -12.10
C LYS A 138 7.20 -35.44 -12.17
#